data_AF-A0A9K3D097-F1
#
_entry.id   AF-A0A9K3D097-F1
#
_cell.length_a   1.000
_cell.length_b   1.000
_cell.length_c   1.000
_cell.angle_alpha   90.00
_cell.angle_beta   90.00
_cell.angle_gamma   90.00
#
_symmetry.space_group_name_H-M   'P 1'
#
loop_
_entity.id
_entity.type
_entity.pdbx_description
1 polymer ?
#
loop_
_entity_poly.entity_id
_entity_poly.type
_entity_poly.pdbx_seq_one_letter_code
_entity_poly.pdbx_strand_id
1 'polypeptide(L)'
;MDRPEDHKLRRSGRCPHCNAKLESKILASTRNLLEQFERSPNMTVSFFFNGHKGDTKDNGVKNPTGELRPTWMFSNFAQIPVSVQNPHNGVVLPFASAEAAFQAGKYLSRQDIISDLQVAYKGGECRKIARRFKSSNVSGWIKHGLNVKWMRVVTYCKFLQCENLRSILMQTGERRLVEDSPFDSFWGIGKDRKGTNMLGVILMEIRAQFLQDACTNALGEVHPETSAVIQGSAVRKGFVAAYTDFKKTRVKCLTGELQ
;
A
#
# COMPACT_ATOMS: atom_id res chain seq x y z
N MET A 1 2.26 18.03 -40.21
CA MET A 1 3.21 16.91 -40.00
C MET A 1 3.98 17.23 -38.73
N ASP A 2 3.42 16.87 -37.58
CA ASP A 2 4.10 17.10 -36.30
C ASP A 2 4.99 15.92 -35.95
N ARG A 3 6.26 16.20 -35.63
CA ARG A 3 7.30 15.22 -35.31
C ARG A 3 7.10 14.63 -33.91
N PRO A 4 7.49 13.36 -33.68
CA PRO A 4 7.34 12.68 -32.41
C PRO A 4 8.60 12.84 -31.52
N GLU A 5 8.70 13.92 -30.75
CA GLU A 5 9.77 14.09 -29.73
C GLU A 5 9.27 14.62 -28.37
N ASP A 6 7.97 14.90 -28.17
CA ASP A 6 7.46 15.53 -26.94
C ASP A 6 7.10 14.57 -25.78
N HIS A 7 7.45 13.27 -25.88
CA HIS A 7 7.08 12.29 -24.85
C HIS A 7 8.03 12.18 -23.64
N LYS A 8 9.07 13.02 -23.56
CA LYS A 8 10.12 12.93 -22.52
C LYS A 8 10.15 14.11 -21.55
N LEU A 9 9.01 14.46 -20.97
CA LEU A 9 8.96 15.19 -19.69
C LEU A 9 7.60 14.95 -19.03
N ARG A 10 7.34 13.70 -18.62
CA ARG A 10 6.29 13.44 -17.63
C ARG A 10 6.75 14.05 -16.31
N ARG A 11 6.37 15.31 -16.07
CA ARG A 11 6.41 15.93 -14.75
C ARG A 11 5.81 14.92 -13.75
N SER A 12 6.49 14.73 -12.64
CA SER A 12 6.27 13.68 -11.62
C SER A 12 4.91 13.71 -10.89
N GLY A 13 3.91 14.38 -11.45
CA GLY A 13 2.54 14.43 -10.95
C GLY A 13 1.53 14.13 -12.05
N ARG A 14 0.55 13.28 -11.75
CA ARG A 14 -0.68 13.19 -12.57
C ARG A 14 -1.34 14.56 -12.62
N CYS A 15 -1.84 14.97 -13.78
CA CYS A 15 -2.62 16.20 -13.89
C CYS A 15 -3.94 16.10 -13.08
N PRO A 16 -4.56 17.23 -12.70
CA PRO A 16 -5.79 17.22 -11.90
C PRO A 16 -6.90 16.35 -12.49
N HIS A 17 -7.09 16.37 -13.82
CA HIS A 17 -8.05 15.52 -14.51
C HIS A 17 -7.78 14.02 -14.30
N CYS A 18 -6.52 13.60 -14.38
CA CYS A 18 -6.13 12.21 -14.14
C CYS A 18 -6.31 11.78 -12.68
N ASN A 19 -6.12 12.71 -11.72
CA ASN A 19 -6.40 12.44 -10.30
C ASN A 19 -7.89 12.30 -10.04
N ALA A 20 -8.72 13.21 -10.56
CA ALA A 20 -10.18 13.10 -10.44
C ALA A 20 -10.70 11.77 -11.04
N LYS A 21 -10.19 11.38 -12.22
CA LYS A 21 -10.52 10.08 -12.83
C LYS A 21 -10.08 8.89 -11.97
N LEU A 22 -8.95 8.99 -11.27
CA LEU A 22 -8.48 7.95 -10.35
C LEU A 22 -9.41 7.86 -9.12
N GLU A 23 -9.77 9.00 -8.53
CA GLU A 23 -10.70 9.05 -7.39
C GLU A 23 -12.06 8.48 -7.73
N SER A 24 -12.65 8.85 -8.88
CA SER A 24 -13.93 8.28 -9.33
C SER A 24 -13.85 6.77 -9.48
N LYS A 25 -12.72 6.23 -9.97
CA LYS A 25 -12.51 4.78 -10.08
C LYS A 25 -12.41 4.10 -8.72
N ILE A 26 -11.71 4.71 -7.77
CA ILE A 26 -11.61 4.21 -6.39
C ILE A 26 -13.01 4.16 -5.78
N LEU A 27 -13.77 5.25 -5.84
CA LEU A 27 -15.13 5.32 -5.29
C LEU A 27 -16.10 4.30 -5.91
N ALA A 28 -16.06 4.13 -7.24
CA ALA A 28 -16.87 3.12 -7.92
C ALA A 28 -16.51 1.69 -7.48
N SER A 29 -15.21 1.41 -7.35
CA SER A 29 -14.70 0.11 -6.87
C SER A 29 -15.07 -0.14 -5.41
N THR A 30 -15.00 0.90 -4.57
CA THR A 30 -15.44 0.87 -3.17
C THR A 30 -16.92 0.50 -3.06
N ARG A 31 -17.80 1.19 -3.80
CA ARG A 31 -19.24 0.88 -3.79
C ARG A 31 -19.52 -0.57 -4.16
N ASN A 32 -18.92 -1.04 -5.25
CA ASN A 32 -19.08 -2.43 -5.71
C ASN A 32 -18.59 -3.44 -4.66
N LEU A 33 -17.49 -3.15 -3.95
CA LEU A 33 -16.98 -4.02 -2.91
C LEU A 33 -17.91 -4.09 -1.69
N LEU A 34 -18.51 -2.97 -1.30
CA LEU A 34 -19.46 -2.92 -0.19
C LEU A 34 -20.75 -3.69 -0.50
N GLU A 35 -21.27 -3.57 -1.72
CA GLU A 35 -22.40 -4.39 -2.18
C GLU A 35 -22.07 -5.90 -2.13
N GLN A 36 -20.83 -6.30 -2.44
CA GLN A 36 -20.41 -7.69 -2.28
C GLN A 36 -20.33 -8.13 -0.81
N PHE A 37 -19.94 -7.23 0.10
CA PHE A 37 -19.90 -7.52 1.53
C PHE A 37 -21.28 -7.75 2.13
N GLU A 38 -22.29 -7.01 1.67
CA GLU A 38 -23.69 -7.21 2.07
C GLU A 38 -24.22 -8.57 1.61
N ARG A 39 -23.91 -8.95 0.36
CA ARG A 39 -24.33 -10.23 -0.21
C ARG A 39 -23.58 -11.43 0.36
N SER A 40 -22.37 -11.22 0.86
CA SER A 40 -21.49 -12.29 1.32
C SER A 40 -20.64 -11.85 2.53
N PRO A 41 -21.22 -11.87 3.75
CA PRO A 41 -20.57 -11.37 4.95
C PRO A 41 -19.21 -12.02 5.25
N ASN A 42 -19.07 -13.33 4.99
CA ASN A 42 -17.88 -14.13 5.30
C ASN A 42 -16.89 -14.25 4.12
N MET A 43 -17.03 -13.42 3.08
CA MET A 43 -16.19 -13.50 1.90
C MET A 43 -14.72 -13.19 2.21
N THR A 44 -13.79 -13.98 1.66
CA THR A 44 -12.38 -13.61 1.58
C THR A 44 -12.16 -12.59 0.47
N VAL A 45 -11.52 -11.46 0.78
CA VAL A 45 -11.21 -10.43 -0.21
C VAL A 45 -9.93 -10.81 -0.93
N SER A 46 -10.09 -11.38 -2.12
CA SER A 46 -8.96 -11.73 -2.99
C SER A 46 -8.66 -10.59 -3.96
N PHE A 47 -7.39 -10.27 -4.12
CA PHE A 47 -6.90 -9.27 -5.06
C PHE A 47 -5.70 -9.82 -5.83
N PHE A 48 -5.62 -9.54 -7.11
CA PHE A 48 -4.45 -9.85 -7.92
C PHE A 48 -4.43 -8.90 -9.11
N PHE A 49 -3.34 -8.13 -9.25
CA PHE A 49 -3.33 -7.04 -10.20
C PHE A 49 -3.41 -7.48 -11.66
N ASN A 50 -2.79 -8.62 -12.03
CA ASN A 50 -2.73 -9.08 -13.42
C ASN A 50 -3.85 -10.05 -13.80
N GLY A 51 -4.72 -10.43 -12.85
CA GLY A 51 -5.82 -11.39 -13.05
C GLY A 51 -5.38 -12.81 -13.43
N HIS A 52 -6.33 -13.73 -13.44
CA HIS A 52 -6.09 -15.15 -13.69
C HIS A 52 -6.29 -15.52 -15.17
N LYS A 53 -5.68 -16.63 -15.62
CA LYS A 53 -5.93 -17.15 -16.98
C LYS A 53 -7.42 -17.47 -17.15
N GLY A 54 -8.04 -16.92 -18.20
CA GLY A 54 -9.48 -17.00 -18.44
C GLY A 54 -10.21 -15.69 -18.15
N ASP A 55 -9.58 -14.77 -17.41
CA ASP A 55 -10.00 -13.38 -17.39
C ASP A 55 -9.74 -12.75 -18.77
N THR A 56 -10.61 -11.81 -19.17
CA THR A 56 -10.41 -11.05 -20.40
C THR A 56 -9.01 -10.39 -20.37
N LYS A 57 -8.31 -10.36 -21.52
CA LYS A 57 -6.88 -9.97 -21.68
C LYS A 57 -6.55 -8.51 -21.29
N ASP A 58 -7.39 -7.85 -20.49
CA ASP A 58 -7.23 -6.47 -20.08
C ASP A 58 -6.57 -6.41 -18.69
N ASN A 59 -5.29 -6.80 -18.63
CA ASN A 59 -4.42 -6.77 -17.43
C ASN A 59 -5.09 -7.24 -16.12
N GLY A 60 -6.11 -8.10 -16.16
CA GLY A 60 -6.78 -8.65 -14.99
C GLY A 60 -7.41 -7.66 -14.00
N VAL A 61 -7.50 -6.39 -14.37
CA VAL A 61 -8.16 -5.39 -13.56
C VAL A 61 -9.65 -5.40 -13.85
N LYS A 62 -10.13 -6.01 -14.94
CA LYS A 62 -11.56 -6.02 -15.30
C LYS A 62 -12.20 -7.41 -15.22
N ASN A 63 -13.45 -7.49 -14.80
CA ASN A 63 -14.28 -8.70 -14.81
C ASN A 63 -14.73 -9.03 -16.26
N PRO A 64 -15.41 -10.18 -16.49
CA PRO A 64 -15.87 -10.57 -17.83
C PRO A 64 -16.79 -9.56 -18.53
N THR A 65 -17.47 -8.68 -17.76
CA THR A 65 -18.32 -7.61 -18.30
C THR A 65 -17.55 -6.31 -18.59
N GLY A 66 -16.23 -6.28 -18.36
CA GLY A 66 -15.36 -5.14 -18.63
C GLY A 66 -15.26 -4.10 -17.50
N GLU A 67 -15.87 -4.37 -16.34
CA GLU A 67 -15.83 -3.51 -15.15
C GLU A 67 -14.60 -3.79 -14.30
N LEU A 68 -14.02 -2.79 -13.63
CA LEU A 68 -12.86 -3.01 -12.78
C LEU A 68 -13.21 -3.99 -11.62
N ARG A 69 -12.44 -5.07 -11.45
CA ARG A 69 -12.39 -5.90 -10.25
C ARG A 69 -12.20 -4.97 -9.06
N PRO A 70 -13.16 -4.85 -8.14
CA PRO A 70 -13.17 -3.77 -7.16
C PRO A 70 -11.97 -3.79 -6.21
N THR A 71 -11.23 -4.89 -6.14
CA THR A 71 -10.10 -5.08 -5.24
C THR A 71 -8.74 -4.67 -5.82
N TRP A 72 -8.67 -4.19 -7.08
CA TRP A 72 -7.42 -3.81 -7.75
C TRP A 72 -6.57 -2.83 -6.94
N MET A 73 -7.23 -1.95 -6.19
CA MET A 73 -6.61 -0.89 -5.42
C MET A 73 -5.80 -1.41 -4.22
N PHE A 74 -5.98 -2.66 -3.78
CA PHE A 74 -5.17 -3.25 -2.70
C PHE A 74 -3.75 -3.61 -3.16
N SER A 75 -3.56 -3.94 -4.43
CA SER A 75 -2.25 -4.33 -4.95
C SER A 75 -1.23 -3.18 -4.92
N ASN A 76 0.04 -3.50 -4.67
CA ASN A 76 1.15 -2.55 -4.79
C ASN A 76 1.40 -2.10 -6.25
N PHE A 77 0.92 -2.88 -7.23
CA PHE A 77 0.99 -2.54 -8.66
C PHE A 77 -0.06 -1.52 -9.10
N ALA A 78 -1.06 -1.24 -8.25
CA ALA A 78 -2.04 -0.20 -8.50
C ALA A 78 -1.34 1.16 -8.72
N GLN A 79 -1.68 1.82 -9.82
CA GLN A 79 -1.16 3.14 -10.15
C GLN A 79 -1.84 4.19 -9.28
N ILE A 80 -1.45 4.24 -8.02
CA ILE A 80 -1.91 5.21 -7.02
C ILE A 80 -0.66 5.91 -6.51
N PRO A 81 -0.57 7.26 -6.57
CA PRO A 81 0.64 7.95 -6.14
C PRO A 81 0.90 7.68 -4.67
N VAL A 82 2.17 7.59 -4.31
CA VAL A 82 2.60 7.50 -2.92
C VAL A 82 3.89 8.28 -2.75
N SER A 83 3.98 9.05 -1.67
CA SER A 83 5.21 9.70 -1.24
C SER A 83 5.78 8.97 -0.03
N VAL A 84 7.09 8.72 -0.01
CA VAL A 84 7.76 8.07 1.14
C VAL A 84 8.96 8.90 1.56
N GLN A 85 9.18 9.02 2.87
CA GLN A 85 10.38 9.68 3.37
C GLN A 85 11.59 8.78 3.18
N ASN A 86 12.68 9.32 2.61
CA ASN A 86 13.93 8.62 2.48
C ASN A 86 14.64 8.60 3.85
N PRO A 87 14.88 7.43 4.45
CA PRO A 87 15.49 7.33 5.77
C PRO A 87 16.96 7.78 5.80
N HIS A 88 17.64 7.86 4.65
CA HIS A 88 19.06 8.26 4.60
C HIS A 88 19.27 9.77 4.69
N ASN A 89 18.31 10.57 4.24
CA ASN A 89 18.47 12.03 4.12
C ASN A 89 17.21 12.83 4.48
N GLY A 90 16.13 12.17 4.92
CA GLY A 90 14.88 12.81 5.32
C GLY A 90 14.03 13.35 4.17
N VAL A 91 14.49 13.28 2.91
CA VAL A 91 13.78 13.84 1.74
C VAL A 91 12.54 13.02 1.42
N VAL A 92 11.41 13.69 1.17
CA VAL A 92 10.17 13.03 0.72
C VAL A 92 10.24 12.74 -0.78
N LEU A 93 10.11 11.46 -1.14
CA LEU A 93 10.21 10.97 -2.51
C LEU A 93 8.83 10.58 -3.06
N PRO A 94 8.29 11.28 -4.08
CA PRO A 94 7.04 10.90 -4.74
C PRO A 94 7.24 9.78 -5.77
N PHE A 95 6.28 8.86 -5.85
CA PHE A 95 6.26 7.75 -6.83
C PHE A 95 4.85 7.55 -7.40
N ALA A 96 4.79 7.03 -8.64
CA ALA A 96 3.51 6.77 -9.33
C ALA A 96 2.73 5.56 -8.79
N SER A 97 3.40 4.68 -8.04
CA SER A 97 2.83 3.46 -7.43
C SER A 97 3.67 2.99 -6.23
N ALA A 98 3.06 2.15 -5.38
CA ALA A 98 3.76 1.47 -4.30
C ALA A 98 4.86 0.51 -4.81
N GLU A 99 4.70 -0.11 -5.97
CA GLU A 99 5.77 -0.92 -6.59
C GLU A 99 7.02 -0.07 -6.87
N ALA A 100 6.87 1.12 -7.44
CA ALA A 100 8.01 2.01 -7.72
C ALA A 100 8.73 2.42 -6.43
N ALA A 101 7.98 2.82 -5.40
CA ALA A 101 8.52 3.14 -4.08
C ALA A 101 9.20 1.93 -3.41
N PHE A 102 8.64 0.72 -3.56
CA PHE A 102 9.22 -0.50 -3.04
C PHE A 102 10.56 -0.83 -3.72
N GLN A 103 10.66 -0.70 -5.04
CA GLN A 103 11.92 -0.90 -5.75
C GLN A 103 12.97 0.16 -5.36
N ALA A 104 12.55 1.40 -5.12
CA ALA A 104 13.45 2.48 -4.70
C ALA A 104 14.10 2.24 -3.34
N GLY A 105 13.42 1.50 -2.44
CA GLY A 105 13.94 1.09 -1.14
C GLY A 105 15.27 0.31 -1.20
N LYS A 106 15.59 -0.30 -2.33
CA LYS A 106 16.86 -1.01 -2.55
C LYS A 106 18.04 -0.08 -2.81
N TYR A 107 17.77 1.19 -3.13
CA TYR A 107 18.71 2.14 -3.74
C TYR A 107 18.63 3.52 -3.10
N LEU A 108 18.27 3.62 -1.82
CA LEU A 108 17.94 4.90 -1.17
C LEU A 108 19.10 5.91 -1.09
N SER A 109 20.35 5.45 -1.30
CA SER A 109 21.55 6.28 -1.41
C SER A 109 21.93 6.64 -2.86
N ARG A 110 21.16 6.18 -3.86
CA ARG A 110 21.45 6.31 -5.31
C ARG A 110 20.38 7.12 -6.01
N GLN A 111 20.57 8.44 -6.00
CA GLN A 111 19.61 9.41 -6.54
C GLN A 111 19.36 9.25 -8.05
N ASP A 112 20.34 8.74 -8.80
CA ASP A 112 20.22 8.41 -10.22
C ASP A 112 19.17 7.31 -10.46
N ILE A 113 19.23 6.23 -9.68
CA ILE A 113 18.29 5.11 -9.79
C ILE A 113 16.91 5.49 -9.23
N ILE A 114 16.87 6.27 -8.15
CA ILE A 114 15.61 6.80 -7.61
C ILE A 114 14.90 7.64 -8.68
N SER A 115 15.61 8.55 -9.35
CA SER A 115 15.02 9.41 -10.40
C SER A 115 14.41 8.57 -11.53
N ASP A 116 15.08 7.51 -11.98
CA ASP A 116 14.55 6.56 -12.97
C ASP A 116 13.25 5.89 -12.50
N LEU A 117 13.18 5.50 -11.21
CA LEU A 117 11.99 4.88 -10.63
C LEU A 117 10.84 5.87 -10.40
N GLN A 118 11.13 7.15 -10.19
CA GLN A 118 10.11 8.19 -10.03
C GLN A 118 9.35 8.46 -11.34
N VAL A 119 10.00 8.28 -12.49
CA VAL A 119 9.38 8.45 -13.81
C VAL A 119 8.77 7.15 -14.36
N ALA A 120 9.09 5.99 -13.78
CA ALA A 120 8.54 4.70 -14.19
C ALA A 120 7.05 4.59 -13.85
N TYR A 121 6.22 4.29 -14.84
CA TYR A 121 4.76 4.31 -14.68
C TYR A 121 4.18 2.90 -14.49
N LYS A 122 4.74 1.89 -15.16
CA LYS A 122 4.26 0.50 -15.08
C LYS A 122 5.13 -0.32 -14.12
N GLY A 123 4.51 -1.23 -13.36
CA GLY A 123 5.27 -2.12 -12.46
C GLY A 123 6.31 -2.98 -13.20
N GLY A 124 6.02 -3.38 -14.44
CA GLY A 124 7.00 -4.08 -15.29
C GLY A 124 8.25 -3.25 -15.59
N GLU A 125 8.12 -1.92 -15.74
CA GLU A 125 9.25 -0.99 -15.95
C GLU A 125 10.06 -0.85 -14.65
N CYS A 126 9.38 -0.69 -13.52
CA CYS A 126 10.01 -0.63 -12.19
C CYS A 126 10.89 -1.86 -11.94
N ARG A 127 10.37 -3.06 -12.26
CA ARG A 127 11.11 -4.33 -12.17
C ARG A 127 12.24 -4.45 -13.18
N LYS A 128 12.15 -3.83 -14.36
CA LYS A 128 13.25 -3.80 -15.34
C LYS A 128 14.41 -2.95 -14.81
N ILE A 129 14.11 -1.74 -14.31
CA ILE A 129 15.09 -0.85 -13.69
C ILE A 129 15.78 -1.55 -12.51
N ALA A 130 15.00 -2.13 -11.59
CA ALA A 130 15.55 -2.82 -10.44
C ALA A 130 16.39 -4.07 -10.80
N ARG A 131 16.11 -4.73 -11.94
CA ARG A 131 16.96 -5.85 -12.41
C ARG A 131 18.28 -5.37 -13.00
N ARG A 132 18.25 -4.24 -13.74
CA ARG A 132 19.45 -3.63 -14.33
C ARG A 132 20.48 -3.27 -13.26
N PHE A 133 20.04 -2.78 -12.11
CA PHE A 133 20.89 -2.33 -11.01
C PHE A 133 21.00 -3.33 -9.85
N LYS A 134 20.74 -4.62 -10.08
CA LYS A 134 20.70 -5.65 -9.02
C LYS A 134 21.98 -5.69 -8.15
N SER A 135 23.15 -5.39 -8.71
CA SER A 135 24.43 -5.34 -7.98
C SER A 135 24.52 -4.18 -6.98
N SER A 136 23.69 -3.14 -7.13
CA SER A 136 23.62 -1.98 -6.24
C SER A 136 22.55 -2.11 -5.15
N ASN A 137 21.90 -3.27 -5.00
CA ASN A 137 20.94 -3.50 -3.93
C ASN A 137 21.59 -3.30 -2.56
N VAL A 138 20.87 -2.67 -1.65
CA VAL A 138 21.23 -2.67 -0.22
C VAL A 138 21.49 -4.09 0.29
N SER A 139 22.56 -4.23 1.07
CA SER A 139 22.96 -5.52 1.63
C SER A 139 21.88 -6.07 2.56
N GLY A 140 21.69 -7.39 2.51
CA GLY A 140 20.72 -8.07 3.36
C GLY A 140 19.25 -7.71 3.12
N TRP A 141 18.90 -7.16 1.95
CA TRP A 141 17.52 -6.79 1.58
C TRP A 141 16.47 -7.86 1.96
N ILE A 142 16.75 -9.13 1.63
CA ILE A 142 15.91 -10.27 2.01
C ILE A 142 16.39 -10.90 3.32
N LYS A 143 17.71 -11.12 3.47
CA LYS A 143 18.31 -11.82 4.62
C LYS A 143 17.94 -11.20 5.97
N HIS A 144 17.79 -9.87 6.03
CA HIS A 144 17.45 -9.12 7.24
C HIS A 144 16.00 -8.61 7.26
N GLY A 145 15.16 -9.08 6.32
CA GLY A 145 13.75 -8.70 6.24
C GLY A 145 13.50 -7.24 5.89
N LEU A 146 14.49 -6.53 5.32
CA LEU A 146 14.34 -5.12 4.92
C LEU A 146 13.25 -4.96 3.86
N ASN A 147 13.07 -5.95 2.99
CA ASN A 147 11.97 -6.02 2.03
C ASN A 147 10.59 -5.95 2.72
N VAL A 148 10.37 -6.73 3.77
CA VAL A 148 9.08 -6.74 4.49
C VAL A 148 8.88 -5.43 5.25
N LYS A 149 9.93 -4.94 5.94
CA LYS A 149 9.89 -3.65 6.65
C LYS A 149 9.56 -2.50 5.72
N TRP A 150 10.23 -2.42 4.56
CA TRP A 150 10.01 -1.37 3.59
C TRP A 150 8.65 -1.47 2.90
N MET A 151 8.20 -2.69 2.54
CA MET A 151 6.85 -2.87 1.99
C MET A 151 5.77 -2.40 2.97
N ARG A 152 5.94 -2.65 4.27
CA ARG A 152 5.02 -2.15 5.30
C ARG A 152 4.96 -0.62 5.33
N VAL A 153 6.11 0.06 5.29
CA VAL A 153 6.19 1.54 5.22
C VAL A 153 5.49 2.06 3.96
N VAL A 154 5.85 1.55 2.79
CA VAL A 154 5.26 1.98 1.51
C VAL A 154 3.75 1.75 1.48
N THR A 155 3.29 0.58 1.92
CA THR A 155 1.86 0.24 1.98
C THR A 155 1.13 1.15 2.96
N TYR A 156 1.70 1.40 4.15
CA TYR A 156 1.12 2.32 5.12
C TYR A 156 0.97 3.72 4.54
N CYS A 157 2.03 4.28 3.91
CA CYS A 157 1.99 5.59 3.26
C CYS A 157 0.90 5.67 2.18
N LYS A 158 0.77 4.64 1.34
CA LYS A 158 -0.26 4.57 0.29
C LYS A 158 -1.67 4.72 0.85
N PHE A 159 -1.99 3.98 1.91
CA PHE A 159 -3.32 4.03 2.53
C PHE A 159 -3.49 5.28 3.39
N LEU A 160 -2.45 5.75 4.09
CA LEU A 160 -2.51 6.97 4.88
C LEU A 160 -2.81 8.21 4.03
N GLN A 161 -2.18 8.31 2.85
CA GLN A 161 -2.26 9.49 1.97
C GLN A 161 -3.53 9.53 1.13
N CYS A 162 -4.28 8.42 1.03
CA CYS A 162 -5.52 8.36 0.26
C CYS A 162 -6.67 7.91 1.16
N GLU A 163 -7.46 8.88 1.63
CA GLU A 163 -8.54 8.66 2.58
C GLU A 163 -9.55 7.61 2.10
N ASN A 164 -9.94 7.65 0.83
CA ASN A 164 -10.86 6.66 0.25
C ASN A 164 -10.29 5.23 0.32
N LEU A 165 -8.96 5.06 0.16
CA LEU A 165 -8.31 3.75 0.30
C LEU A 165 -8.24 3.32 1.76
N ARG A 166 -7.88 4.23 2.68
CA ARG A 166 -7.88 3.95 4.13
C ARG A 166 -9.24 3.48 4.58
N SER A 167 -10.28 4.21 4.17
CA SER A 167 -11.67 3.93 4.51
C SER A 167 -12.09 2.54 4.02
N ILE A 168 -11.87 2.21 2.74
CA ILE A 168 -12.24 0.87 2.25
C ILE A 168 -11.41 -0.25 2.87
N LEU A 169 -10.13 -0.01 3.21
CA LEU A 169 -9.32 -0.99 3.94
C LEU A 169 -9.92 -1.29 5.32
N MET A 170 -10.32 -0.27 6.07
CA MET A 170 -11.00 -0.44 7.37
C MET A 170 -12.35 -1.14 7.21
N GLN A 171 -13.12 -0.80 6.17
CA GLN A 171 -14.43 -1.40 5.88
C GLN A 171 -14.36 -2.88 5.45
N THR A 172 -13.17 -3.42 5.14
CA THR A 172 -13.01 -4.87 4.99
C THR A 172 -13.38 -5.63 6.27
N GLY A 173 -13.39 -4.96 7.43
CA GLY A 173 -13.73 -5.54 8.72
C GLY A 173 -12.74 -6.64 9.08
N GLU A 174 -13.23 -7.77 9.60
CA GLU A 174 -12.39 -8.92 9.94
C GLU A 174 -12.09 -9.86 8.75
N ARG A 175 -12.52 -9.50 7.53
CA ARG A 175 -12.32 -10.36 6.36
C ARG A 175 -10.84 -10.54 6.05
N ARG A 176 -10.48 -11.76 5.65
CA ARG A 176 -9.12 -12.10 5.22
C ARG A 176 -8.82 -11.42 3.89
N LEU A 177 -7.67 -10.76 3.80
CA LEU A 177 -7.15 -10.16 2.56
C LEU A 177 -6.10 -11.07 1.93
N VAL A 178 -6.25 -11.38 0.65
CA VAL A 178 -5.39 -12.35 -0.05
C VAL A 178 -4.89 -11.80 -1.37
N GLU A 179 -3.57 -11.68 -1.52
CA GLU A 179 -2.94 -11.49 -2.83
C GLU A 179 -2.93 -12.83 -3.56
N ASP A 180 -3.90 -13.01 -4.46
CA ASP A 180 -4.17 -14.24 -5.18
C ASP A 180 -3.29 -14.38 -6.44
N SER A 181 -2.01 -14.03 -6.31
CA SER A 181 -1.04 -14.15 -7.40
C SER A 181 -0.59 -15.61 -7.56
N PRO A 182 -0.80 -16.25 -8.72
CA PRO A 182 -0.32 -17.61 -8.96
C PRO A 182 1.19 -17.66 -9.23
N PHE A 183 1.84 -16.50 -9.38
CA PHE A 183 3.25 -16.38 -9.75
C PHE A 183 4.16 -15.96 -8.60
N ASP A 184 3.59 -15.63 -7.44
CA ASP A 184 4.33 -15.14 -6.27
C ASP A 184 3.82 -15.83 -5.00
N SER A 185 4.61 -16.77 -4.48
CA SER A 185 4.29 -17.52 -3.26
C SER A 185 4.76 -16.85 -1.98
N PHE A 186 5.49 -15.73 -2.05
CA PHE A 186 5.92 -14.99 -0.87
C PHE A 186 4.95 -13.84 -0.57
N TRP A 187 4.75 -12.94 -1.53
CA TRP A 187 3.83 -11.82 -1.36
C TRP A 187 2.37 -12.27 -1.51
N GLY A 188 2.12 -13.25 -2.37
CA GLY A 188 0.82 -13.87 -2.58
C GLY A 188 0.77 -15.34 -2.15
N ILE A 189 -0.26 -16.05 -2.61
CA ILE A 189 -0.49 -17.46 -2.27
C ILE A 189 0.10 -18.47 -3.28
N GLY A 190 0.68 -18.00 -4.39
CA GLY A 190 1.30 -18.88 -5.39
C GLY A 190 0.31 -19.81 -6.11
N LYS A 191 0.84 -20.62 -7.04
CA LYS A 191 0.05 -21.50 -7.92
C LYS A 191 -0.73 -22.58 -7.15
N ASP A 192 -0.17 -23.10 -6.07
CA ASP A 192 -0.77 -24.15 -5.24
C ASP A 192 -1.61 -23.60 -4.08
N ARG A 193 -1.75 -22.26 -3.99
CA ARG A 193 -2.48 -21.53 -2.94
C ARG A 193 -1.90 -21.71 -1.52
N LYS A 194 -0.66 -22.19 -1.39
CA LYS A 194 0.02 -22.42 -0.10
C LYS A 194 1.09 -21.37 0.23
N GLY A 195 1.21 -20.33 -0.59
CA GLY A 195 2.12 -19.21 -0.38
C GLY A 195 1.81 -18.40 0.89
N THR A 196 2.79 -17.61 1.30
CA THR A 196 2.78 -16.89 2.58
C THR A 196 1.74 -15.76 2.64
N ASN A 197 1.32 -15.21 1.50
CA ASN A 197 0.40 -14.06 1.44
C ASN A 197 0.89 -12.86 2.28
N MET A 198 2.19 -12.58 2.26
CA MET A 198 2.79 -11.55 3.11
C MET A 198 2.20 -10.16 2.86
N LEU A 199 1.78 -9.86 1.62
CA LEU A 199 1.13 -8.57 1.32
C LEU A 199 -0.25 -8.47 1.98
N GLY A 200 -1.05 -9.54 1.93
CA GLY A 200 -2.33 -9.60 2.62
C GLY A 200 -2.18 -9.46 4.14
N VAL A 201 -1.16 -10.09 4.73
CA VAL A 201 -0.81 -9.94 6.16
C VAL A 201 -0.50 -8.49 6.49
N ILE A 202 0.39 -7.83 5.74
CA ILE A 202 0.73 -6.41 5.95
C ILE A 202 -0.50 -5.50 5.86
N LEU A 203 -1.41 -5.74 4.91
CA LEU A 203 -2.64 -4.95 4.79
C LEU A 203 -3.54 -5.10 6.03
N MET A 204 -3.67 -6.33 6.56
CA MET A 204 -4.45 -6.58 7.77
C MET A 204 -3.80 -5.97 9.02
N GLU A 205 -2.47 -5.98 9.12
CA GLU A 205 -1.74 -5.27 10.18
C GLU A 205 -2.00 -3.76 10.12
N ILE A 206 -1.90 -3.16 8.94
CA ILE A 206 -2.15 -1.73 8.72
C ILE A 206 -3.62 -1.37 9.01
N ARG A 207 -4.57 -2.24 8.61
CA ARG A 207 -5.98 -2.09 8.96
C ARG A 207 -6.18 -2.01 10.47
N ALA A 208 -5.58 -2.93 11.22
CA ALA A 208 -5.66 -2.95 12.68
C ALA A 208 -5.09 -1.65 13.30
N GLN A 209 -3.97 -1.15 12.77
CA GLN A 209 -3.39 0.13 13.20
C GLN A 209 -4.36 1.30 12.98
N PHE A 210 -4.96 1.42 11.80
CA PHE A 210 -5.91 2.51 11.53
C PHE A 210 -7.19 2.43 12.36
N LEU A 211 -7.69 1.22 12.65
CA LEU A 211 -8.83 1.03 13.56
C LEU A 211 -8.47 1.44 14.99
N GLN A 212 -7.28 1.08 15.47
CA GLN A 212 -6.79 1.49 16.78
C GLN A 212 -6.63 3.00 16.89
N ASP A 213 -6.07 3.65 15.86
CA ASP A 213 -5.92 5.10 15.82
C ASP A 213 -7.27 5.81 15.83
N ALA A 214 -8.23 5.33 15.04
CA ALA A 214 -9.59 5.88 15.02
C ALA A 214 -10.30 5.73 16.37
N CYS A 215 -10.18 4.57 17.03
CA CYS A 215 -10.72 4.34 18.37
C CYS A 215 -10.07 5.24 19.42
N THR A 216 -8.74 5.40 19.36
CA THR A 216 -8.00 6.26 20.30
C THR A 216 -8.40 7.73 20.15
N ASN A 217 -8.57 8.20 18.92
CA ASN A 217 -9.04 9.56 18.65
C ASN A 217 -10.47 9.76 19.16
N ALA A 218 -11.39 8.83 18.86
CA ALA A 218 -12.77 8.88 19.34
C ALA A 218 -12.86 8.89 20.87
N LEU A 219 -12.04 8.08 21.56
CA LEU A 219 -12.00 8.05 23.03
C LEU A 219 -11.32 9.29 23.65
N GLY A 220 -10.40 9.93 22.93
CA GLY A 220 -9.78 11.19 23.35
C GLY A 220 -10.68 12.41 23.17
N GLU A 221 -11.64 12.33 22.24
CA GLU A 221 -12.68 13.34 22.02
C GLU A 221 -13.87 13.19 22.99
N VAL A 222 -14.04 12.01 23.61
CA VAL A 222 -15.01 11.80 24.70
C VAL A 222 -14.44 12.39 26.01
N HIS A 223 -15.11 13.43 26.50
CA HIS A 223 -14.73 14.34 27.60
C HIS A 223 -14.03 13.67 28.83
N PRO A 224 -13.11 14.38 29.53
CA PRO A 224 -12.31 13.89 30.68
C PRO A 224 -13.08 13.22 31.83
N GLU A 225 -14.39 13.50 31.95
CA GLU A 225 -15.21 13.04 33.08
C GLU A 225 -15.67 11.58 32.95
N THR A 226 -15.60 11.02 31.74
CA THR A 226 -15.88 9.59 31.48
C THR A 226 -14.69 8.68 31.81
N SER A 227 -13.51 9.26 32.07
CA SER A 227 -12.27 8.52 32.31
C SER A 227 -12.20 7.81 33.66
N ALA A 228 -13.04 8.20 34.63
CA ALA A 228 -13.04 7.61 35.98
C ALA A 228 -13.72 6.23 36.05
N VAL A 229 -14.65 5.91 35.14
CA VAL A 229 -15.44 4.67 35.19
C VAL A 229 -14.66 3.45 34.65
N ILE A 230 -13.59 3.68 33.87
CA ILE A 230 -12.81 2.63 33.20
C ILE A 230 -11.44 2.43 33.89
N GLN A 231 -11.31 2.81 35.18
CA GLN A 231 -10.04 2.69 35.92
C GLN A 231 -9.71 1.27 36.40
N GLY A 232 -10.54 0.27 36.07
CA GLY A 232 -10.46 -1.07 36.69
C GLY A 232 -9.85 -2.21 35.86
N SER A 233 -9.42 -2.03 34.60
CA SER A 233 -9.04 -3.18 33.76
C SER A 233 -7.55 -3.23 33.39
N ALA A 234 -6.97 -4.42 33.53
CA ALA A 234 -5.56 -4.80 33.32
C ALA A 234 -4.99 -4.51 31.91
N VAL A 235 -5.78 -3.93 31.02
CA VAL A 235 -5.46 -3.57 29.63
C VAL A 235 -4.26 -2.63 29.54
N ARG A 236 -3.96 -1.82 30.57
CA ARG A 236 -2.94 -0.76 30.47
C ARG A 236 -1.47 -1.24 30.52
N LYS A 237 -1.14 -2.40 31.10
CA LYS A 237 0.29 -2.80 31.21
C LYS A 237 0.91 -3.23 29.87
N GLY A 238 0.13 -3.82 28.96
CA GLY A 238 0.55 -4.04 27.57
C GLY A 238 0.45 -2.78 26.69
N PHE A 239 -0.45 -1.85 27.04
CA PHE A 239 -0.78 -0.64 26.27
C PHE A 239 0.34 0.43 26.30
N VAL A 240 1.05 0.57 27.42
CA VAL A 240 2.13 1.58 27.56
C VAL A 240 3.38 1.20 26.73
N ALA A 241 3.66 -0.10 26.57
CA ALA A 241 4.77 -0.57 25.75
C ALA A 241 4.54 -0.28 24.25
N ALA A 242 3.33 -0.55 23.74
CA ALA A 242 2.97 -0.29 22.34
C ALA A 242 2.88 1.22 22.00
N TYR A 243 2.43 2.05 22.95
CA TYR A 243 2.34 3.50 22.80
C TYR A 243 3.72 4.20 22.66
N THR A 244 4.76 3.62 23.27
CA THR A 244 6.12 4.18 23.21
C THR A 244 6.78 3.92 21.85
N ASP A 245 6.45 2.80 21.19
CA ASP A 245 6.88 2.47 19.83
C ASP A 245 6.08 3.24 18.75
N PHE A 246 4.81 3.56 19.05
CA PHE A 246 3.93 4.38 18.22
C PHE A 246 4.43 5.83 18.07
N LYS A 247 4.86 6.49 19.15
CA LYS A 247 5.44 7.84 19.06
C LYS A 247 6.72 7.84 18.22
N LYS A 248 7.55 6.80 18.32
CA LYS A 248 8.73 6.65 17.45
C LYS A 248 8.31 6.50 15.98
N THR A 249 7.30 5.71 15.65
CA THR A 249 6.94 5.46 14.24
C THR A 249 6.23 6.65 13.57
N ARG A 250 5.34 7.34 14.30
CA ARG A 250 4.60 8.51 13.81
C ARG A 250 5.50 9.75 13.67
N VAL A 251 6.45 9.95 14.59
CA VAL A 251 7.47 11.00 14.50
C VAL A 251 8.48 10.65 13.40
N LYS A 252 8.95 9.41 13.30
CA LYS A 252 9.92 9.00 12.26
C LYS A 252 9.41 9.11 10.82
N CYS A 253 8.11 9.00 10.59
CA CYS A 253 7.52 9.23 9.27
C CYS A 253 7.33 10.73 8.94
N LEU A 254 7.44 11.61 9.93
CA LEU A 254 7.21 13.06 9.81
C LEU A 254 8.49 13.89 10.05
N THR A 255 9.51 13.37 10.74
CA THR A 255 10.72 14.11 11.16
C THR A 255 12.04 13.50 10.71
N GLY A 256 12.06 12.35 10.01
CA GLY A 256 13.27 11.85 9.34
C GLY A 256 14.34 11.20 10.21
N GLU A 257 14.07 10.85 11.48
CA GLU A 257 15.07 10.24 12.36
C GLU A 257 14.99 8.70 12.41
N LEU A 258 15.51 8.00 11.40
CA LEU A 258 15.73 6.55 11.50
C LEU A 258 17.16 6.27 11.98
N GLN A 259 17.33 6.08 13.31
CA GLN A 259 18.42 5.26 13.87
C GLN A 259 18.21 3.78 13.55
#